data_AF-A0A6A5VU01-F1
#
_entry.id   AF-A0A6A5VU01-F1
#
_cell.length_a   1.000
_cell.length_b   1.000
_cell.length_c   1.000
_cell.angle_alpha   90.00
_cell.angle_beta   90.00
_cell.angle_gamma   90.00
#
_symmetry.space_group_name_H-M   'P 1'
#
loop_
_entity.id
_entity.type
_entity.pdbx_description
1 polymer ?
#
loop_
_entity_poly.entity_id
_entity_poly.type
_entity_poly.pdbx_seq_one_letter_code
_entity_poly.pdbx_strand_id
1 'polypeptide(L)' 'NRGGTTRTEVPYAMIYYLPVTCKNEAKMLYAGAKELFRNTSEANTLLEIDDAEDLDEITKKLIETIEKRW' A
#
# COMPACT_ATOMS: atom_id res chain seq x y z
N ASN A 1 0.34 -12.25 35.29
CA ASN A 1 1.63 -11.53 35.30
C ASN A 1 2.50 -12.18 34.22
N ARG A 2 2.59 -11.67 33.00
CA ARG A 2 3.23 -10.41 32.62
C ARG A 2 2.49 -9.77 31.44
N GLY A 3 1.97 -8.56 31.64
CA GLY A 3 1.57 -7.70 30.54
C GLY A 3 2.81 -7.19 29.83
N GLY A 4 3.01 -7.61 28.59
CA GLY A 4 3.96 -7.02 27.67
C GLY A 4 3.17 -6.54 26.47
N THR A 5 2.76 -5.27 26.46
CA THR A 5 2.37 -4.62 25.21
C THR A 5 3.66 -4.37 24.44
N THR A 6 4.16 -5.39 23.74
CA THR A 6 5.01 -5.15 22.58
C THR A 6 4.21 -4.23 21.68
N ARG A 7 4.76 -3.06 21.34
CA ARG A 7 4.12 -2.06 20.49
C ARG A 7 3.51 -2.76 19.28
N THR A 8 2.18 -2.84 19.21
CA THR A 8 1.52 -3.28 17.98
C THR A 8 1.74 -2.17 16.98
N GLU A 9 2.71 -2.37 16.09
CA GLU A 9 2.93 -1.42 15.00
C GLU A 9 1.78 -1.57 14.02
N VAL A 10 1.02 -0.50 13.84
CA VAL A 10 0.00 -0.37 12.80
C VAL A 10 0.63 0.39 11.64
N PRO A 11 1.20 -0.30 10.64
CA PRO A 11 1.84 0.37 9.53
C PRO A 11 0.81 1.12 8.68
N TYR A 12 1.11 2.39 8.40
CA TYR A 12 0.32 3.20 7.46
C TYR A 12 0.86 3.01 6.05
N ALA A 13 -0.02 2.58 5.13
CA ALA A 13 0.33 2.25 3.76
C ALA A 13 -0.63 2.92 2.77
N MET A 14 -0.09 3.34 1.63
CA MET A 14 -0.84 3.83 0.48
C MET A 14 -1.05 2.67 -0.50
N ILE A 15 -2.29 2.48 -0.95
CA ILE A 15 -2.63 1.50 -1.97
C ILE A 15 -2.84 2.22 -3.30
N TYR A 16 -2.06 1.83 -4.31
CA TYR A 16 -2.20 2.27 -5.69
C TYR A 16 -2.89 1.16 -6.49
N TYR A 17 -4.22 1.19 -6.48
CA TYR A 17 -5.04 0.24 -7.21
C TYR A 17 -5.29 0.71 -8.65
N LEU A 18 -4.81 -0.06 -9.62
CA LEU A 18 -4.99 0.24 -11.03
C LEU A 18 -5.48 -1.00 -11.79
N PRO A 19 -6.79 -1.26 -11.82
CA PRO A 19 -7.31 -2.46 -12.45
C PRO A 19 -6.97 -2.55 -13.94
N VAL A 20 -6.77 -3.78 -14.42
CA VAL A 20 -6.46 -4.04 -15.83
C VAL A 20 -7.51 -3.46 -16.79
N THR A 21 -8.78 -3.41 -16.35
CA THR A 21 -9.94 -2.89 -17.08
C THR A 21 -9.99 -1.35 -17.16
N CYS A 22 -9.07 -0.65 -16.50
CA CYS A 22 -9.07 0.81 -16.46
C CYS A 22 -8.69 1.44 -17.81
N LYS A 23 -9.36 2.53 -18.18
CA LYS A 23 -9.08 3.27 -19.43
C LYS A 23 -7.68 3.91 -19.37
N ASN A 24 -7.04 4.06 -20.53
CA ASN A 24 -5.69 4.64 -20.63
C ASN A 24 -5.60 6.06 -20.04
N GLU A 25 -6.62 6.89 -20.23
CA GLU A 25 -6.70 8.24 -19.65
C GLU A 25 -6.62 8.22 -18.11
N ALA A 26 -7.34 7.29 -17.48
CA ALA A 26 -7.32 7.12 -16.03
C ALA A 26 -5.96 6.56 -15.56
N LYS A 27 -5.38 5.58 -16.28
CA LYS A 27 -4.03 5.08 -15.98
C LYS A 27 -3.00 6.21 -15.97
N MET A 28 -3.04 7.10 -16.95
CA MET A 28 -2.14 8.25 -17.03
C MET A 28 -2.39 9.27 -15.92
N LEU A 29 -3.66 9.59 -15.64
CA LEU A 29 -4.03 10.54 -14.59
C LEU A 29 -3.53 10.07 -13.21
N TYR A 30 -3.80 8.82 -12.86
CA TYR A 30 -3.38 8.25 -11.57
C TYR A 30 -1.87 8.05 -11.48
N ALA A 31 -1.19 7.71 -12.59
CA ALA A 31 0.27 7.64 -12.63
C ALA A 31 0.91 9.01 -12.35
N GLY A 32 0.35 10.09 -12.92
CA GLY A 32 0.83 11.45 -12.66
C GLY A 32 0.56 11.92 -11.22
N ALA A 33 -0.55 11.49 -10.63
CA ALA A 33 -0.90 11.86 -9.26
C ALA A 33 -0.11 11.06 -8.19
N LYS A 34 0.36 9.85 -8.52
CA LYS A 34 1.01 8.91 -7.61
C LYS A 34 2.13 9.53 -6.78
N GLU A 35 3.01 10.31 -7.41
CA GLU A 35 4.15 10.91 -6.73
C GLU A 35 3.74 12.05 -5.79
N LEU A 36 2.75 12.85 -6.17
CA LEU A 36 2.16 13.88 -5.30
C LEU A 36 1.53 13.25 -4.05
N PHE A 37 0.74 12.18 -4.23
CA PHE A 37 0.12 11.48 -3.10
C PHE A 37 1.15 10.81 -2.20
N ARG A 38 2.20 10.22 -2.75
CA ARG A 38 3.30 9.65 -1.96
C ARG A 38 4.00 10.71 -1.10
N ASN A 39 4.25 11.89 -1.66
CA ASN A 39 4.95 12.97 -0.97
C ASN A 39 4.09 13.66 0.10
N THR A 40 2.76 13.65 -0.07
CA THR A 40 1.82 14.34 0.84
C THR A 40 1.19 13.42 1.89
N SER A 41 1.05 12.13 1.59
CA SER A 41 0.41 11.18 2.51
C SER A 41 1.30 10.76 3.68
N GLU A 42 2.61 10.98 3.61
CA GLU A 42 3.60 10.47 4.58
C GLU A 42 3.55 8.94 4.74
N ALA A 43 2.90 8.23 3.80
CA ALA A 43 2.85 6.78 3.79
C ALA A 43 4.24 6.22 3.49
N ASN A 44 4.79 5.50 4.46
CA ASN A 44 6.12 4.89 4.32
C ASN A 44 6.09 3.66 3.40
N THR A 45 4.91 3.08 3.19
CA THR A 45 4.72 1.88 2.38
C THR A 45 3.73 2.17 1.25
N LEU A 46 4.11 1.78 0.04
CA LEU A 46 3.26 1.85 -1.15
C LEU A 46 3.03 0.43 -1.67
N LEU A 47 1.77 0.04 -1.80
CA LEU A 47 1.35 -1.25 -2.35
C LEU A 47 0.66 -1.01 -3.68
N GLU A 48 1.17 -1.61 -4.75
CA GLU A 48 0.58 -1.54 -6.08
C GLU A 48 -0.20 -2.83 -6.33
N ILE A 49 -1.47 -2.69 -6.71
CA ILE A 49 -2.36 -3.82 -7.00
C ILE A 49 -3.13 -3.54 -8.29
N ASP A 50 -3.36 -4.56 -9.10
CA ASP A 50 -4.09 -4.48 -10.36
C ASP A 50 -5.32 -5.42 -10.41
N ASP A 51 -5.50 -6.24 -9.37
CA ASP A 51 -6.71 -7.00 -9.12
C ASP A 51 -7.35 -6.58 -7.78
N ALA A 52 -8.68 -6.72 -7.68
CA ALA A 52 -9.37 -6.58 -6.40
C ALA A 52 -9.09 -7.76 -5.47
N GLU A 53 -8.84 -8.97 -5.99
CA GLU A 53 -8.51 -10.16 -5.19
C GLU A 53 -7.21 -9.96 -4.38
N ASP A 54 -6.29 -9.14 -4.89
CA ASP A 54 -5.06 -8.76 -4.19
C ASP A 54 -5.32 -8.03 -2.85
N LEU A 55 -6.51 -7.47 -2.67
CA LEU A 55 -6.90 -6.78 -1.44
C LEU A 55 -7.07 -7.76 -0.27
N ASP A 56 -7.50 -8.99 -0.55
CA ASP A 56 -7.65 -10.03 0.47
C ASP A 56 -6.28 -10.45 1.02
N GLU A 57 -5.22 -10.35 0.20
CA GLU A 57 -3.84 -10.65 0.58
C GLU A 57 -3.05 -9.43 1.09
N ILE A 58 -3.69 -8.26 1.23
CA ILE A 58 -3.01 -6.98 1.49
C ILE A 58 -2.21 -7.02 2.81
N THR A 59 -2.73 -7.70 3.84
CA THR A 59 -2.05 -7.83 5.13
C THR A 59 -0.73 -8.59 4.98
N LYS A 60 -0.72 -9.66 4.19
CA LYS A 60 0.48 -10.44 3.92
C LYS A 60 1.48 -9.63 3.12
N LYS A 61 1.05 -8.97 2.04
CA LYS A 61 1.89 -8.09 1.22
C LYS A 61 2.51 -6.94 2.03
N LEU A 62 1.75 -6.37 2.96
CA LEU A 62 2.23 -5.32 3.87
C LEU A 62 3.33 -5.82 4.81
N ILE A 63 3.13 -6.98 5.44
CA ILE A 63 4.13 -7.61 6.32
C ILE A 63 5.41 -7.92 5.54
N GLU A 64 5.30 -8.60 4.39
CA GLU A 64 6.44 -8.93 3.54
C GLU A 64 7.21 -7.68 3.09
N THR A 65 6.49 -6.59 2.78
CA THR A 65 7.10 -5.32 2.35
C THR A 65 7.88 -4.65 3.49
N ILE A 66 7.36 -4.74 4.73
CA ILE A 66 8.03 -4.21 5.91
C ILE A 66 9.26 -5.05 6.24
N GLU A 67 9.15 -6.37 6.22
CA GLU A 67 10.27 -7.28 6.51
C GLU A 67 11.43 -7.09 5.52
N LYS A 68 11.15 -6.93 4.22
CA LYS A 68 12.17 -6.66 3.19
C LYS A 68 12.94 -5.34 3.37
N ARG A 69 12.43 -4.43 4.21
CA ARG A 69 13.04 -3.12 4.45
C ARG A 69 14.16 -3.17 5.49
N TRP A 70 14.21 -4.23 6.29
CA TRP A 70 15.20 -4.47 7.35
C TRP A 70 16.25 -5.49 6.90
#